data_AF-A0A9W8TN06-F1
#
_entry.id   AF-A0A9W8TN06-F1
#
_cell.length_a   1.000
_cell.length_b   1.000
_cell.length_c   1.000
_cell.angle_alpha   90.00
_cell.angle_beta   90.00
_cell.angle_gamma   90.00
#
_symmetry.space_group_name_H-M   'P 1'
#
loop_
_entity.id
_entity.type
_entity.pdbx_description
1 polymer ?
#
loop_
_entity_poly.entity_id
_entity_poly.type
_entity_poly.pdbx_seq_one_letter_code
_entity_poly.pdbx_strand_id
1 'polypeptide(L)'
;MVGVPKSKRCTFCRTRKTKCDEKWPTCGTCARAGKICSGARSTFKFVVNGSHSELPDNAGDGSRKSRLPQESFVDKANGRRQPIVDAAVFGPKHFFVDEFTIKSRQLATALSKPLPWNPPDQIIAHLIACLGAAPGTGYDLHILGAFLPLVPRHLSNGHTALSHAVELLLGAWTNSRQGLPSNMWLDLRAYNRALRSLKGALDDANAEHLTTTLTTLCVLQKTEILYDFARGSNQENHAAGLIAVIKGNGPGQRMEEMTLHVTFESIFHMLQEDIRQCRESDFHNSEWMTALHGAVDRTDIAPLFKHLYHLWVEATAWPGLARLVRLIRQDPSDTITAGELHLRARALAKILQNQDETVLAALADTGAITKVGNTARPDLFPKCYHFADFPTAKLFATHTLFSILACRFLEEADQVLCSHKDPYLEAQARRFSKRAWMAYPWLQSQLPLAVDFTACMVFSYEAGNEEERKFCAAGLTEMDSSRHPPPIGQWVEATIMANAKAYTGRLPFIKTQDSKVEYDGIGCRN
;
A
#
# COMPACT_ATOMS: atom_id res chain seq x y z
N MET A 1 -37.09 14.59 -9.85
CA MET A 1 -36.14 14.26 -8.77
C MET A 1 -36.85 14.40 -7.42
N VAL A 2 -37.17 13.29 -6.75
CA VAL A 2 -37.77 13.25 -5.41
C VAL A 2 -36.75 12.71 -4.40
N GLY A 3 -36.73 13.23 -3.17
CA GLY A 3 -35.91 12.68 -2.07
C GLY A 3 -34.76 13.54 -1.54
N VAL A 4 -34.41 14.69 -2.13
CA VAL A 4 -33.40 15.59 -1.56
C VAL A 4 -33.94 16.22 -0.27
N PRO A 5 -33.33 16.00 0.92
CA PRO A 5 -33.84 16.55 2.16
C PRO A 5 -33.59 18.07 2.23
N LYS A 6 -34.60 18.89 1.96
CA LYS A 6 -34.54 20.37 2.01
C LYS A 6 -34.26 20.98 3.40
N SER A 7 -33.87 20.19 4.41
CA SER A 7 -33.85 20.59 5.81
C SER A 7 -32.45 20.47 6.43
N LYS A 8 -31.90 21.62 6.85
CA LYS A 8 -30.64 21.74 7.60
C LYS A 8 -30.78 21.36 9.09
N ARG A 9 -31.99 20.97 9.55
CA ARG A 9 -32.24 20.57 10.94
C ARG A 9 -31.44 19.31 11.31
N CYS A 10 -30.89 19.29 12.52
CA CYS A 10 -30.24 18.09 13.07
C CYS A 10 -31.24 16.91 13.18
N THR A 11 -30.72 15.68 13.26
CA THR A 11 -31.55 14.46 13.26
C THR A 11 -32.55 14.45 14.41
N PHE A 12 -32.16 14.88 15.62
CA PHE A 12 -33.04 14.95 16.79
C PHE A 12 -34.26 15.86 16.58
N CYS A 13 -34.04 17.12 16.19
CA CYS A 13 -35.13 18.07 15.92
C CYS A 13 -36.02 17.61 14.76
N ARG A 14 -35.44 16.98 13.73
CA ARG A 14 -36.19 16.43 12.60
C ARG A 14 -37.12 15.29 13.04
N THR A 15 -36.61 14.31 13.78
CA THR A 15 -37.42 13.18 14.28
C THR A 15 -38.51 13.64 15.24
N ARG A 16 -38.23 14.64 16.08
CA ARG A 16 -39.22 15.27 16.98
C ARG A 16 -40.16 16.28 16.29
N LYS A 17 -39.98 16.54 14.98
CA LYS A 17 -40.67 17.58 14.20
C LYS A 17 -40.57 19.01 14.77
N THR A 18 -39.64 19.26 15.71
CA THR A 18 -39.43 20.57 16.36
C THR A 18 -38.55 21.50 15.53
N LYS A 19 -38.56 22.80 15.86
CA LYS A 19 -37.69 23.81 15.23
C LYS A 19 -36.25 23.62 15.71
N CYS A 20 -35.33 23.50 14.74
CA CYS A 20 -33.90 23.65 14.98
C CYS A 20 -33.55 25.12 14.77
N ASP A 21 -32.73 25.70 15.64
CA ASP A 21 -32.17 27.05 15.54
C ASP A 21 -30.81 27.08 14.82
N GLU A 22 -30.31 25.91 14.38
CA GLU A 22 -29.11 25.74 13.54
C GLU A 22 -27.83 26.37 14.13
N LYS A 23 -27.81 26.57 15.45
CA LYS A 23 -26.58 26.90 16.20
C LYS A 23 -25.76 25.63 16.38
N TRP A 24 -24.49 25.67 15.98
CA TRP A 24 -23.56 24.56 16.04
C TRP A 24 -22.44 24.87 17.06
N PRO A 25 -21.85 23.87 17.74
CA PRO A 25 -22.02 22.43 17.55
C PRO A 25 -23.34 21.85 18.10
N THR A 26 -23.99 22.53 19.06
CA THR A 26 -25.23 22.05 19.71
C THR A 26 -26.36 23.07 19.59
N CYS A 27 -27.45 22.69 18.93
CA CYS A 27 -28.61 23.56 18.74
C CYS A 27 -29.37 23.77 20.06
N GLY A 28 -30.00 24.92 20.27
CA GLY A 28 -30.66 25.32 21.52
C GLY A 28 -31.85 24.43 21.92
N THR A 29 -32.43 23.69 20.98
CA THR A 29 -33.44 22.66 21.27
C THR A 29 -32.81 21.37 21.78
N CYS A 30 -31.63 20.97 21.28
CA CYS A 30 -30.86 19.83 21.80
C CYS A 30 -30.24 20.14 23.17
N ALA A 31 -29.70 21.36 23.35
CA ALA A 31 -29.10 21.82 24.60
C ALA A 31 -30.12 21.77 25.75
N ARG A 32 -31.31 22.37 25.59
CA ARG A 32 -32.37 22.35 26.61
C ARG A 32 -32.94 20.95 26.87
N ALA A 33 -32.85 20.04 25.90
CA ALA A 33 -33.29 18.65 26.05
C ALA A 33 -32.22 17.72 26.67
N GLY A 34 -31.00 18.22 26.94
CA GLY A 34 -29.88 17.40 27.39
C GLY A 34 -29.52 16.28 26.41
N LYS A 35 -29.55 16.56 25.09
CA LYS A 35 -29.25 15.58 24.03
C LYS A 35 -28.11 16.02 23.14
N ILE A 36 -27.29 15.05 22.75
CA ILE A 36 -26.20 15.23 21.79
C ILE A 36 -26.81 15.67 20.45
N CYS A 37 -26.34 16.80 19.93
CA CYS A 37 -26.79 17.31 18.64
C CYS A 37 -26.00 16.65 17.51
N SER A 38 -26.66 16.34 16.39
CA SER A 38 -26.05 15.68 15.23
C SER A 38 -25.21 16.61 14.35
N GLY A 39 -25.05 17.89 14.73
CA GLY A 39 -24.49 18.92 13.86
C GLY A 39 -25.36 19.24 12.63
N ALA A 40 -24.82 20.08 11.76
CA ALA A 40 -25.35 20.29 10.41
C ALA A 40 -25.17 19.00 9.59
N ARG A 41 -26.21 18.57 8.88
CA ARG A 41 -26.06 17.46 7.93
C ARG A 41 -25.39 17.98 6.66
N SER A 42 -24.39 17.26 6.16
CA SER A 42 -23.91 17.43 4.78
C SER A 42 -25.08 17.30 3.81
N THR A 43 -25.13 18.18 2.82
CA THR A 43 -26.12 18.16 1.73
C THR A 43 -25.92 17.00 0.75
N PHE A 44 -24.81 16.27 0.87
CA PHE A 44 -24.46 15.15 0.01
C PHE A 44 -24.74 13.82 0.71
N LYS A 45 -25.64 13.02 0.13
CA LYS A 45 -25.81 11.60 0.44
C LYS A 45 -25.14 10.84 -0.72
N PHE A 46 -24.10 10.06 -0.43
CA PHE A 46 -23.61 9.07 -1.39
C PHE A 46 -24.71 8.02 -1.62
N VAL A 47 -25.01 7.76 -2.89
CA VAL A 47 -25.90 6.68 -3.31
C VAL A 47 -25.04 5.71 -4.10
N VAL A 48 -24.87 4.51 -3.57
CA VAL A 48 -24.32 3.38 -4.33
C VAL A 48 -25.46 2.86 -5.18
N ASN A 49 -25.40 3.08 -6.49
CA ASN A 49 -26.40 2.56 -7.43
C ASN A 49 -26.12 1.07 -7.71
N GLY A 50 -26.48 0.22 -6.74
CA GLY A 50 -26.76 -1.20 -6.99
C GLY A 50 -28.15 -1.34 -7.61
N SER A 51 -28.33 -2.34 -8.48
CA SER A 51 -29.57 -2.61 -9.22
C SER A 51 -30.79 -2.83 -8.32
N HIS A 52 -31.95 -2.29 -8.73
CA HIS A 52 -33.22 -2.44 -8.03
C HIS A 52 -33.74 -3.89 -8.00
N SER A 53 -33.87 -4.45 -6.80
CA SER A 53 -34.84 -5.53 -6.51
C SER A 53 -35.04 -5.70 -4.99
N GLU A 54 -35.65 -4.72 -4.33
CA GLU A 54 -36.17 -4.87 -2.97
C GLU A 54 -37.69 -5.12 -3.02
N LEU A 55 -38.14 -6.19 -2.34
CA LEU A 55 -39.52 -6.38 -1.91
C LEU A 55 -39.62 -6.07 -0.40
N PRO A 56 -40.78 -5.63 0.10
CA PRO A 56 -40.83 -4.72 1.24
C PRO A 56 -40.72 -5.38 2.63
N ASP A 57 -40.12 -4.61 3.55
CA ASP A 57 -40.10 -4.83 5.01
C ASP A 57 -41.48 -5.23 5.58
N ASN A 58 -41.47 -6.22 6.48
CA ASN A 58 -42.53 -6.41 7.47
C ASN A 58 -41.94 -6.31 8.89
N ALA A 59 -42.66 -5.62 9.77
CA ALA A 59 -42.16 -5.19 11.07
C ALA A 59 -42.10 -6.32 12.12
N GLY A 60 -41.15 -6.23 13.06
CA GLY A 60 -41.03 -7.14 14.21
C GLY A 60 -40.15 -6.56 15.34
N ASP A 61 -40.80 -6.33 16.48
CA ASP A 61 -40.31 -5.85 17.79
C ASP A 61 -39.06 -6.57 18.38
N GLY A 62 -38.42 -6.02 19.43
CA GLY A 62 -37.31 -6.74 20.10
C GLY A 62 -36.41 -5.98 21.09
N SER A 63 -36.98 -5.29 22.08
CA SER A 63 -36.27 -4.71 23.25
C SER A 63 -35.05 -5.51 23.81
N ARG A 64 -33.92 -4.83 24.06
CA ARG A 64 -33.30 -4.83 25.41
C ARG A 64 -32.38 -3.63 25.70
N LYS A 65 -32.47 -3.12 26.93
CA LYS A 65 -31.64 -2.04 27.49
C LYS A 65 -30.60 -2.64 28.44
N SER A 66 -29.39 -2.08 28.45
CA SER A 66 -28.48 -2.13 29.61
C SER A 66 -28.16 -0.68 30.02
N ARG A 67 -27.95 -0.43 31.33
CA ARG A 67 -27.99 0.92 31.92
C ARG A 67 -27.10 1.01 33.16
N LEU A 68 -26.60 2.23 33.40
CA LEU A 68 -26.00 2.77 34.64
C LEU A 68 -24.48 2.52 34.84
N PRO A 69 -23.80 3.41 35.59
CA PRO A 69 -23.97 4.88 35.60
C PRO A 69 -22.64 5.65 35.51
N GLN A 70 -22.73 6.96 35.27
CA GLN A 70 -21.61 7.88 35.30
C GLN A 70 -21.86 8.89 36.43
N GLU A 71 -20.94 8.99 37.39
CA GLU A 71 -21.03 9.99 38.46
C GLU A 71 -20.48 11.35 38.01
N SER A 72 -21.00 12.40 38.66
CA SER A 72 -20.73 13.79 38.34
C SER A 72 -20.27 14.53 39.57
N PHE A 73 -19.16 15.25 39.48
CA PHE A 73 -18.89 16.38 40.37
C PHE A 73 -18.70 17.65 39.55
N VAL A 74 -19.45 18.67 39.95
CA VAL A 74 -19.38 20.04 39.47
C VAL A 74 -18.93 20.85 40.66
N ASP A 75 -17.93 21.71 40.48
CA ASP A 75 -17.86 22.90 41.32
C ASP A 75 -17.41 24.14 40.54
N LYS A 76 -17.98 25.28 40.91
CA LYS A 76 -17.72 26.59 40.32
C LYS A 76 -17.36 27.57 41.43
N ALA A 77 -16.25 28.27 41.28
CA ALA A 77 -16.04 29.56 41.95
C ALA A 77 -15.44 30.57 40.97
N ASN A 78 -16.04 31.76 40.91
CA ASN A 78 -15.63 32.87 40.06
C ASN A 78 -14.79 33.86 40.90
N GLY A 79 -13.71 34.41 40.34
CA GLY A 79 -12.94 35.48 40.99
C GLY A 79 -12.01 36.22 40.04
N ARG A 80 -12.38 37.44 39.63
CA ARG A 80 -11.51 38.33 38.84
C ARG A 80 -10.87 39.40 39.73
N ARG A 81 -9.56 39.62 39.60
CA ARG A 81 -8.90 40.92 39.31
C ARG A 81 -7.36 40.78 39.26
N GLN A 82 -6.74 41.50 38.32
CA GLN A 82 -5.28 41.75 38.18
C GLN A 82 -4.93 43.05 38.98
N PRO A 83 -3.69 43.65 38.97
CA PRO A 83 -2.45 43.31 38.22
C PRO A 83 -1.08 43.45 38.97
N ILE A 84 -0.01 42.98 38.29
CA ILE A 84 1.40 43.46 38.25
C ILE A 84 2.22 43.61 39.56
N VAL A 85 3.36 42.90 39.61
CA VAL A 85 4.68 43.43 40.05
C VAL A 85 5.81 42.67 39.32
N ASP A 86 6.76 43.40 38.73
CA ASP A 86 7.98 42.88 38.09
C ASP A 86 9.19 42.95 39.03
N ALA A 87 10.01 41.89 39.06
CA ALA A 87 11.43 41.85 39.48
C ALA A 87 11.89 40.36 39.58
N ALA A 88 13.12 39.95 39.24
CA ALA A 88 14.29 40.67 38.71
C ALA A 88 15.16 39.74 37.85
N VAL A 89 15.91 40.34 36.91
CA VAL A 89 17.05 39.72 36.22
C VAL A 89 18.31 39.89 37.06
N PHE A 90 19.17 38.87 37.12
CA PHE A 90 20.57 39.03 37.54
C PHE A 90 21.53 38.35 36.57
N GLY A 91 22.55 39.09 36.16
CA GLY A 91 23.77 38.59 35.54
C GLY A 91 24.97 39.43 36.00
N PRO A 92 26.23 39.00 35.78
CA PRO A 92 27.41 39.75 36.24
C PRO A 92 28.05 40.64 35.16
N LYS A 93 28.41 41.86 35.59
CA LYS A 93 29.24 42.89 34.93
C LYS A 93 30.59 43.00 35.68
N HIS A 94 31.69 43.56 35.17
CA HIS A 94 32.12 44.12 33.87
C HIS A 94 33.67 44.11 33.90
N PHE A 95 34.37 44.12 32.74
CA PHE A 95 35.69 44.76 32.63
C PHE A 95 35.85 45.44 31.25
N PHE A 96 36.55 46.58 31.23
CA PHE A 96 36.68 47.56 30.12
C PHE A 96 37.70 47.05 29.05
N VAL A 97 37.52 47.22 27.73
CA VAL A 97 37.42 48.42 26.84
C VAL A 97 38.76 49.12 26.59
N ASP A 98 39.31 48.89 25.38
CA ASP A 98 39.89 49.85 24.40
C ASP A 98 40.68 49.06 23.32
N GLU A 99 40.93 49.53 22.09
CA GLU A 99 40.25 50.50 21.21
C GLU A 99 40.84 50.28 19.80
N PHE A 100 40.07 49.83 18.80
CA PHE A 100 40.45 49.95 17.37
C PHE A 100 39.23 49.83 16.44
N THR A 101 38.62 50.96 16.09
CA THR A 101 37.44 51.00 15.21
C THR A 101 37.81 50.93 13.73
N ILE A 102 38.14 49.74 13.23
CA ILE A 102 38.20 49.51 11.78
C ILE A 102 36.77 49.49 11.23
N LYS A 103 36.38 50.58 10.57
CA LYS A 103 35.10 50.70 9.85
C LYS A 103 35.10 49.78 8.63
N SER A 104 34.80 48.48 8.83
CA SER A 104 34.43 47.62 7.71
C SER A 104 33.16 48.16 7.08
N ARG A 105 33.28 48.78 5.90
CA ARG A 105 32.12 49.01 5.03
C ARG A 105 31.56 47.64 4.69
N GLN A 106 30.45 47.26 5.33
CA GLN A 106 29.62 46.19 4.81
C GLN A 106 29.12 46.65 3.45
N LEU A 107 29.81 46.25 2.37
CA LEU A 107 29.12 46.01 1.13
C LEU A 107 28.10 44.93 1.45
N ALA A 108 26.86 45.36 1.68
CA ALA A 108 25.71 44.51 1.44
C ALA A 108 25.72 44.22 -0.06
N THR A 109 26.50 43.21 -0.47
CA THR A 109 26.29 42.54 -1.75
C THR A 109 24.84 42.14 -1.77
N ALA A 110 24.05 42.83 -2.59
CA ALA A 110 22.65 42.51 -2.78
C ALA A 110 22.59 41.10 -3.35
N LEU A 111 22.45 40.10 -2.47
CA LEU A 111 22.08 38.77 -2.85
C LEU A 111 20.78 38.91 -3.64
N SER A 112 20.87 38.65 -4.95
CA SER A 112 19.74 38.68 -5.86
C SER A 112 18.56 38.00 -5.18
N LYS A 113 17.41 38.67 -5.11
CA LYS A 113 16.18 38.05 -4.61
C LYS A 113 16.07 36.68 -5.27
N PRO A 114 15.86 35.57 -4.52
CA PRO A 114 15.72 34.27 -5.12
C PRO A 114 14.61 34.38 -6.18
N LEU A 115 14.94 33.99 -7.42
CA LEU A 115 13.99 33.99 -8.53
C LEU A 115 12.71 33.29 -8.04
N PRO A 116 11.51 33.84 -8.30
CA PRO A 116 10.28 33.15 -7.93
C PRO A 116 10.17 31.88 -8.76
N TRP A 117 10.58 30.75 -8.18
CA TRP A 117 10.46 29.41 -8.76
C TRP A 117 9.01 29.19 -9.18
N ASN A 118 8.77 28.72 -10.40
CA ASN A 118 7.41 28.35 -10.78
C ASN A 118 6.95 27.15 -9.93
N PRO A 119 5.63 26.89 -9.76
CA PRO A 119 5.18 25.80 -8.89
C PRO A 119 5.72 24.41 -9.28
N PRO A 120 5.77 24.01 -10.57
CA PRO A 120 6.49 22.80 -11.00
C PRO A 120 7.95 22.72 -10.53
N ASP A 121 8.75 23.78 -10.70
CA ASP A 121 10.17 23.78 -10.30
C ASP A 121 10.33 23.57 -8.79
N GLN A 122 9.41 24.13 -7.98
CA GLN A 122 9.41 23.93 -6.52
C GLN A 122 9.15 22.46 -6.13
N ILE A 123 8.19 21.81 -6.80
CA ILE A 123 7.88 20.39 -6.58
C ILE A 123 9.05 19.51 -7.03
N ILE A 124 9.67 19.84 -8.17
CA ILE A 124 10.86 19.15 -8.70
C ILE A 124 12.03 19.26 -7.70
N ALA A 125 12.34 20.47 -7.22
CA ALA A 125 13.40 20.69 -6.25
C ALA A 125 13.15 19.95 -4.94
N HIS A 126 11.90 19.95 -4.45
CA HIS A 126 11.52 19.25 -3.23
C HIS A 126 11.63 17.72 -3.41
N LEU A 127 11.19 17.16 -4.54
CA LEU A 127 11.34 15.74 -4.86
C LEU A 127 12.81 15.31 -4.90
N ILE A 128 13.67 16.08 -5.57
CA ILE A 128 15.12 15.81 -5.65
C ILE A 128 15.74 15.87 -4.25
N ALA A 129 15.38 16.86 -3.43
CA ALA A 129 15.84 16.96 -2.05
C ALA A 129 15.39 15.75 -1.21
N CYS A 130 14.14 15.30 -1.33
CA CYS A 130 13.62 14.14 -0.61
C CYS A 130 14.30 12.83 -1.03
N LEU A 131 14.56 12.62 -2.33
CA LEU A 131 15.31 11.48 -2.85
C LEU A 131 16.74 11.41 -2.28
N GLY A 132 17.40 12.57 -2.10
CA GLY A 132 18.75 12.65 -1.54
C GLY A 132 18.83 12.68 0.00
N ALA A 133 17.70 12.77 0.72
CA ALA A 133 17.69 13.11 2.14
C ALA A 133 17.84 11.93 3.12
N ALA A 134 17.72 10.69 2.65
CA ALA A 134 17.69 9.51 3.50
C ALA A 134 18.27 8.21 2.87
N PRO A 135 19.30 8.27 1.98
CA PRO A 135 19.76 7.11 1.22
C PRO A 135 20.23 5.95 2.11
N GLY A 136 19.84 4.72 1.77
CA GLY A 136 20.23 3.52 2.52
C GLY A 136 19.61 3.40 3.93
N THR A 137 18.63 4.23 4.25
CA THR A 137 17.80 4.12 5.46
C THR A 137 16.39 3.65 5.07
N GLY A 138 15.60 3.15 6.03
CA GLY A 138 14.20 2.81 5.78
C GLY A 138 13.25 3.97 5.44
N TYR A 139 13.76 5.20 5.28
CA TYR A 139 13.04 6.34 4.69
C TYR A 139 13.49 6.69 3.25
N ASP A 140 14.36 5.87 2.65
CA ASP A 140 14.83 6.03 1.28
C ASP A 140 13.68 5.84 0.27
N LEU A 141 13.31 6.91 -0.44
CA LEU A 141 12.23 6.88 -1.42
C LEU A 141 12.54 6.06 -2.68
N HIS A 142 13.78 5.64 -2.92
CA HIS A 142 14.10 4.75 -4.05
C HIS A 142 13.45 3.36 -3.91
N ILE A 143 13.04 2.96 -2.70
CA ILE A 143 12.29 1.72 -2.46
C ILE A 143 10.92 1.70 -3.17
N LEU A 144 10.37 2.87 -3.54
CA LEU A 144 9.09 2.97 -4.26
C LEU A 144 9.16 2.44 -5.69
N GLY A 145 10.36 2.39 -6.27
CA GLY A 145 10.59 1.91 -7.63
C GLY A 145 11.40 2.87 -8.50
N ALA A 146 11.98 2.33 -9.57
CA ALA A 146 12.86 3.06 -10.50
C ALA A 146 12.18 4.18 -11.30
N PHE A 147 10.84 4.25 -11.28
CA PHE A 147 10.10 5.35 -11.91
C PHE A 147 10.31 6.70 -11.20
N LEU A 148 10.54 6.69 -9.88
CA LEU A 148 10.49 7.92 -9.08
C LEU A 148 11.62 8.93 -9.43
N PRO A 149 12.88 8.53 -9.68
CA PRO A 149 13.91 9.42 -10.20
C PRO A 149 13.63 10.01 -11.60
N LEU A 150 12.73 9.42 -12.38
CA LEU A 150 12.34 9.91 -13.70
C LEU A 150 11.26 11.01 -13.63
N VAL A 151 10.45 11.03 -12.55
CA VAL A 151 9.32 11.95 -12.36
C VAL A 151 9.64 13.44 -12.61
N PRO A 152 10.80 14.00 -12.18
CA PRO A 152 11.17 15.38 -12.50
C PRO A 152 11.06 15.75 -13.98
N ARG A 153 11.43 14.84 -14.89
CA ARG A 153 11.37 15.05 -16.35
C ARG A 153 9.95 15.12 -16.91
N HIS A 154 8.97 14.59 -16.16
CA HIS A 154 7.56 14.61 -16.53
C HIS A 154 6.78 15.72 -15.79
N LEU A 155 7.32 16.28 -14.71
CA LEU A 155 6.73 17.45 -14.03
C LEU A 155 6.96 18.77 -14.79
N SER A 156 8.09 18.91 -15.50
CA SER A 156 8.44 20.11 -16.28
C SER A 156 7.41 20.48 -17.35
N ASN A 157 6.59 19.51 -17.78
CA ASN A 157 5.57 19.68 -18.81
C ASN A 157 4.23 20.21 -18.25
N GLY A 158 4.15 20.50 -16.94
CA GLY A 158 3.00 21.18 -16.32
C GLY A 158 1.78 20.29 -16.03
N HIS A 159 1.94 18.96 -16.00
CA HIS A 159 0.83 18.03 -15.77
C HIS A 159 0.29 18.10 -14.33
N THR A 160 -0.80 18.87 -14.14
CA THR A 160 -1.47 19.12 -12.85
C THR A 160 -1.77 17.85 -12.03
N ALA A 161 -2.15 16.74 -12.69
CA ALA A 161 -2.50 15.50 -12.01
C ALA A 161 -1.27 14.86 -11.33
N LEU A 162 -0.16 14.74 -12.05
CA LEU A 162 1.10 14.23 -11.53
C LEU A 162 1.66 15.15 -10.45
N SER A 163 1.63 16.46 -10.66
CA SER A 163 2.04 17.46 -9.66
C SER A 163 1.32 17.29 -8.33
N HIS A 164 -0.02 17.19 -8.33
CA HIS A 164 -0.78 17.00 -7.09
C HIS A 164 -0.54 15.64 -6.42
N ALA A 165 -0.26 14.58 -7.18
CA ALA A 165 0.08 13.26 -6.62
C ALA A 165 1.48 13.27 -5.97
N VAL A 166 2.46 13.93 -6.60
CA VAL A 166 3.81 14.09 -6.04
C VAL A 166 3.79 15.00 -4.81
N GLU A 167 3.05 16.12 -4.82
CA GLU A 167 2.85 16.96 -3.63
C GLU A 167 2.30 16.16 -2.44
N LEU A 168 1.32 15.27 -2.69
CA LEU A 168 0.76 14.39 -1.66
C LEU A 168 1.80 13.43 -1.09
N LEU A 169 2.57 12.75 -1.96
CA LEU A 169 3.64 11.84 -1.56
C LEU A 169 4.69 12.54 -0.69
N LEU A 170 5.17 13.72 -1.13
CA LEU A 170 6.19 14.48 -0.41
C LEU A 170 5.66 15.01 0.93
N GLY A 171 4.40 15.44 0.99
CA GLY A 171 3.73 15.80 2.23
C GLY A 171 3.65 14.62 3.20
N ALA A 172 3.23 13.45 2.73
CA ALA A 172 3.08 12.25 3.55
C ALA A 172 4.42 11.71 4.07
N TRP A 173 5.45 11.65 3.22
CA TRP A 173 6.81 11.31 3.61
C TRP A 173 7.37 12.30 4.64
N THR A 174 7.16 13.61 4.45
CA THR A 174 7.60 14.65 5.39
C THR A 174 6.93 14.49 6.75
N ASN A 175 5.61 14.27 6.77
CA ASN A 175 4.84 14.03 7.99
C ASN A 175 5.32 12.77 8.73
N SER A 176 5.65 11.70 8.00
CA SER A 176 6.19 10.47 8.60
C SER A 176 7.56 10.66 9.24
N ARG A 177 8.45 11.45 8.62
CA ARG A 177 9.78 11.77 9.17
C ARG A 177 9.75 12.73 10.35
N GLN A 178 8.70 13.53 10.48
CA GLN A 178 8.50 14.42 11.63
C GLN A 178 7.99 13.69 12.89
N GLY A 179 7.74 12.38 12.82
CA GLY A 179 7.23 11.60 13.96
C GLY A 179 5.80 11.96 14.33
N LEU A 180 5.01 12.51 13.40
CA LEU A 180 3.58 12.70 13.60
C LEU A 180 2.88 11.35 13.79
N PRO A 181 1.70 11.29 14.46
CA PRO A 181 0.88 10.09 14.48
C PRO A 181 0.56 9.60 13.06
N SER A 182 0.55 8.27 12.85
CA SER A 182 0.41 7.69 11.50
C SER A 182 -0.87 8.15 10.79
N ASN A 183 -1.99 8.22 11.51
CA ASN A 183 -3.27 8.76 11.02
C ASN A 183 -3.25 10.25 10.59
N MET A 184 -2.12 10.95 10.74
CA MET A 184 -1.88 12.31 10.25
C MET A 184 -0.87 12.38 9.08
N TRP A 185 -0.30 11.25 8.63
CA TRP A 185 0.69 11.26 7.54
C TRP A 185 0.04 11.70 6.22
N LEU A 186 -1.08 11.10 5.82
CA LEU A 186 -1.81 11.48 4.61
C LEU A 186 -2.77 12.67 4.81
N ASP A 187 -2.53 13.80 4.13
CA ASP A 187 -3.52 14.89 4.08
C ASP A 187 -4.66 14.54 3.11
N LEU A 188 -5.83 14.23 3.68
CA LEU A 188 -7.07 13.96 2.93
C LEU A 188 -7.49 15.11 1.99
N ARG A 189 -7.11 16.37 2.25
CA ARG A 189 -7.42 17.49 1.35
C ARG A 189 -6.54 17.47 0.10
N ALA A 190 -5.23 17.30 0.28
CA ALA A 190 -4.29 17.10 -0.83
C ALA A 190 -4.66 15.84 -1.64
N TYR A 191 -5.04 14.74 -0.98
CA TYR A 191 -5.47 13.51 -1.62
C TYR A 191 -6.74 13.72 -2.48
N ASN A 192 -7.78 14.34 -1.92
CA ASN A 192 -9.01 14.66 -2.66
C ASN A 192 -8.79 15.71 -3.76
N ARG A 193 -7.68 16.47 -3.73
CA ARG A 193 -7.26 17.33 -4.85
C ARG A 193 -6.59 16.50 -5.95
N ALA A 194 -5.66 15.61 -5.59
CA ALA A 194 -4.99 14.71 -6.53
C ALA A 194 -5.99 13.80 -7.27
N LEU A 195 -6.93 13.16 -6.57
CA LEU A 195 -8.00 12.37 -7.22
C LEU A 195 -8.84 13.16 -8.22
N ARG A 196 -9.17 14.43 -7.93
CA ARG A 196 -9.94 15.28 -8.86
C ARG A 196 -9.13 15.62 -10.12
N SER A 197 -7.83 15.84 -9.98
CA SER A 197 -6.95 16.08 -11.13
C SER A 197 -6.67 14.82 -11.93
N LEU A 198 -6.51 13.66 -11.28
CA LEU A 198 -6.45 12.36 -11.94
C LEU A 198 -7.74 12.11 -12.74
N LYS A 199 -8.92 12.35 -12.15
CA LYS A 199 -10.18 12.23 -12.89
C LYS A 199 -10.19 13.12 -14.13
N GLY A 200 -9.78 14.39 -14.02
CA GLY A 200 -9.67 15.27 -15.18
C GLY A 200 -8.75 14.73 -16.28
N ALA A 201 -7.63 14.11 -15.90
CA ALA A 201 -6.68 13.47 -16.82
C ALA A 201 -7.13 12.10 -17.37
N LEU A 202 -8.21 11.52 -16.84
CA LEU A 202 -8.88 10.32 -17.37
C LEU A 202 -10.09 10.69 -18.26
N ASP A 203 -10.77 11.79 -17.94
CA ASP A 203 -11.86 12.35 -18.76
C ASP A 203 -11.29 12.98 -20.07
N ASP A 204 -10.05 13.48 -20.06
CA ASP A 204 -9.31 13.99 -21.22
C ASP A 204 -8.55 12.86 -21.93
N ALA A 205 -9.21 12.23 -22.91
CA ALA A 205 -8.77 11.01 -23.59
C ALA A 205 -7.62 11.20 -24.61
N ASN A 206 -6.57 11.94 -24.24
CA ASN A 206 -5.38 12.14 -25.07
C ASN A 206 -4.28 11.10 -24.76
N ALA A 207 -3.89 10.33 -25.77
CA ALA A 207 -2.80 9.34 -25.68
C ALA A 207 -1.44 9.97 -25.31
N GLU A 208 -1.21 11.25 -25.64
CA GLU A 208 -0.01 12.00 -25.24
C GLU A 208 0.17 12.13 -23.72
N HIS A 209 -0.87 11.84 -22.93
CA HIS A 209 -0.85 11.95 -21.47
C HIS A 209 -0.85 10.60 -20.75
N LEU A 210 -0.83 9.48 -21.50
CA LEU A 210 -0.87 8.12 -20.95
C LEU A 210 0.22 7.88 -19.90
N THR A 211 1.49 8.18 -20.23
CA THR A 211 2.64 8.03 -19.33
C THR A 211 2.42 8.79 -18.01
N THR A 212 1.95 10.04 -18.08
CA THR A 212 1.71 10.88 -16.90
C THR A 212 0.49 10.44 -16.09
N THR A 213 -0.56 9.94 -16.73
CA THR A 213 -1.77 9.42 -16.06
C THR A 213 -1.47 8.10 -15.35
N LEU A 214 -0.74 7.18 -15.98
CA LEU A 214 -0.25 5.95 -15.34
C LEU A 214 0.70 6.27 -14.17
N THR A 215 1.64 7.20 -14.35
CA THR A 215 2.54 7.63 -13.25
C THR A 215 1.74 8.24 -12.09
N THR A 216 0.71 9.04 -12.38
CA THR A 216 -0.19 9.60 -11.36
C THR A 216 -0.92 8.52 -10.57
N LEU A 217 -1.47 7.51 -11.25
CA LEU A 217 -2.10 6.34 -10.64
C LEU A 217 -1.12 5.57 -9.73
N CYS A 218 0.09 5.30 -10.21
CA CYS A 218 1.10 4.57 -9.46
C CYS A 218 1.58 5.34 -8.22
N VAL A 219 1.84 6.65 -8.34
CA VAL A 219 2.18 7.51 -7.20
C VAL A 219 1.06 7.51 -6.16
N LEU A 220 -0.21 7.63 -6.58
CA LEU A 220 -1.35 7.58 -5.66
C LEU A 220 -1.48 6.20 -4.98
N GLN A 221 -1.33 5.11 -5.74
CA GLN A 221 -1.34 3.75 -5.21
C GLN A 221 -0.23 3.55 -4.16
N LYS A 222 1.04 3.82 -4.50
CA LYS A 222 2.18 3.71 -3.57
C LYS A 222 2.02 4.62 -2.35
N THR A 223 1.44 5.81 -2.53
CA THR A 223 1.18 6.75 -1.41
C THR A 223 0.07 6.23 -0.48
N GLU A 224 -1.02 5.68 -1.00
CA GLU A 224 -2.05 5.05 -0.17
C GLU A 224 -1.51 3.82 0.56
N ILE A 225 -0.81 2.94 -0.17
CA ILE A 225 -0.10 1.79 0.37
C ILE A 225 0.67 2.22 1.61
N LEU A 226 1.58 3.20 1.47
CA LEU A 226 2.53 3.54 2.54
C LEU A 226 2.00 4.48 3.61
N TYR A 227 0.97 5.28 3.36
CA TYR A 227 0.58 6.40 4.23
C TYR A 227 -0.92 6.48 4.60
N ASP A 228 -1.81 5.66 4.01
CA ASP A 228 -3.27 5.71 4.30
C ASP A 228 -3.76 4.66 5.30
N PHE A 229 -3.51 4.93 6.57
CA PHE A 229 -3.82 4.01 7.67
C PHE A 229 -5.24 4.17 8.23
N ALA A 230 -5.89 5.30 7.93
CA ALA A 230 -7.17 5.66 8.54
C ALA A 230 -8.38 5.08 7.78
N ARG A 231 -8.20 4.79 6.48
CA ARG A 231 -9.26 4.28 5.59
C ARG A 231 -9.06 2.82 5.17
N GLY A 232 -7.83 2.32 5.33
CA GLY A 232 -7.36 1.05 4.79
C GLY A 232 -7.11 1.10 3.29
N SER A 233 -6.63 -0.03 2.78
CA SER A 233 -6.36 -0.25 1.35
C SER A 233 -7.57 0.09 0.48
N ASN A 234 -7.38 1.04 -0.46
CA ASN A 234 -8.17 1.11 -1.69
C ASN A 234 -7.30 0.71 -2.89
N GLN A 235 -6.25 -0.10 -2.65
CA GLN A 235 -5.23 -0.49 -3.63
C GLN A 235 -5.82 -1.22 -4.83
N GLU A 236 -6.91 -1.97 -4.60
CA GLU A 236 -7.74 -2.67 -5.56
C GLU A 236 -8.37 -1.71 -6.57
N ASN A 237 -8.84 -0.54 -6.13
CA ASN A 237 -9.44 0.47 -7.01
C ASN A 237 -8.38 1.11 -7.93
N HIS A 238 -7.17 1.36 -7.42
CA HIS A 238 -6.05 1.83 -8.25
C HIS A 238 -5.55 0.75 -9.20
N ALA A 239 -5.47 -0.50 -8.74
CA ALA A 239 -5.10 -1.65 -9.56
C ALA A 239 -6.10 -1.86 -10.72
N ALA A 240 -7.41 -1.84 -10.45
CA ALA A 240 -8.45 -1.89 -11.46
C ALA A 240 -8.37 -0.71 -12.44
N GLY A 241 -8.07 0.50 -11.95
CA GLY A 241 -7.84 1.68 -12.80
C GLY A 241 -6.64 1.53 -13.72
N LEU A 242 -5.51 1.03 -13.21
CA LEU A 242 -4.29 0.74 -13.99
C LEU A 242 -4.54 -0.34 -15.03
N ILE A 243 -5.20 -1.46 -14.67
CA ILE A 243 -5.60 -2.50 -15.63
C ILE A 243 -6.44 -1.88 -16.75
N ALA A 244 -7.48 -1.10 -16.42
CA ALA A 244 -8.36 -0.49 -17.40
C ALA A 244 -7.63 0.47 -18.36
N VAL A 245 -6.73 1.31 -17.84
CA VAL A 245 -5.95 2.25 -18.67
C VAL A 245 -4.94 1.51 -19.56
N ILE A 246 -4.17 0.57 -19.02
CA ILE A 246 -3.19 -0.20 -19.81
C ILE A 246 -3.92 -1.02 -20.89
N LYS A 247 -4.94 -1.80 -20.49
CA LYS A 247 -5.75 -2.62 -21.41
C LYS A 247 -6.41 -1.77 -22.50
N GLY A 248 -6.93 -0.59 -22.16
CA GLY A 248 -7.59 0.31 -23.09
C GLY A 248 -6.70 0.84 -24.23
N ASN A 249 -5.38 0.85 -24.04
CA ASN A 249 -4.42 1.22 -25.09
C ASN A 249 -3.92 0.02 -25.91
N GLY A 250 -4.20 -1.21 -25.47
CA GLY A 250 -3.88 -2.44 -26.18
C GLY A 250 -2.39 -2.85 -26.13
N PRO A 251 -2.07 -4.09 -26.54
CA PRO A 251 -0.70 -4.62 -26.50
C PRO A 251 0.22 -3.96 -27.53
N GLY A 252 -0.32 -3.34 -28.58
CA GLY A 252 0.45 -2.57 -29.55
C GLY A 252 1.00 -1.23 -29.03
N GLN A 253 0.57 -0.78 -27.84
CA GLN A 253 1.01 0.49 -27.26
C GLN A 253 2.51 0.47 -26.95
N ARG A 254 3.23 1.49 -27.46
CA ARG A 254 4.64 1.68 -27.11
C ARG A 254 4.74 2.07 -25.63
N MET A 255 5.44 1.25 -24.84
CA MET A 255 5.86 1.59 -23.49
C MET A 255 7.24 2.26 -23.55
N GLU A 256 7.34 3.45 -22.96
CA GLU A 256 8.59 4.14 -22.67
C GLU A 256 9.12 3.72 -21.29
N GLU A 257 10.38 4.06 -20.97
CA GLU A 257 11.05 3.75 -19.69
C GLU A 257 10.16 3.99 -18.45
N MET A 258 9.57 5.19 -18.34
CA MET A 258 8.65 5.55 -17.26
C MET A 258 7.42 4.64 -17.21
N THR A 259 6.73 4.45 -18.34
CA THR A 259 5.51 3.62 -18.45
C THR A 259 5.80 2.16 -18.13
N LEU A 260 6.98 1.65 -18.55
CA LEU A 260 7.43 0.30 -18.26
C LEU A 260 7.66 0.10 -16.76
N HIS A 261 8.44 1.00 -16.13
CA HIS A 261 8.68 0.96 -14.69
C HIS A 261 7.38 1.05 -13.88
N VAL A 262 6.52 2.02 -14.20
CA VAL A 262 5.20 2.19 -13.55
C VAL A 262 4.33 0.93 -13.68
N THR A 263 4.28 0.33 -14.87
CA THR A 263 3.49 -0.90 -15.12
C THR A 263 3.93 -2.04 -14.20
N PHE A 264 5.24 -2.32 -14.15
CA PHE A 264 5.77 -3.42 -13.34
C PHE A 264 5.91 -3.10 -11.84
N GLU A 265 5.86 -1.83 -11.44
CA GLU A 265 5.80 -1.44 -10.03
C GLU A 265 4.42 -1.65 -9.40
N SER A 266 3.37 -1.66 -10.21
CA SER A 266 1.99 -1.90 -9.80
C SER A 266 1.46 -3.31 -10.12
N ILE A 267 2.17 -4.09 -10.94
CA ILE A 267 1.67 -5.37 -11.47
C ILE A 267 1.27 -6.38 -10.38
N PHE A 268 1.98 -6.43 -9.25
CA PHE A 268 1.61 -7.30 -8.12
C PHE A 268 0.16 -7.07 -7.68
N HIS A 269 -0.23 -5.81 -7.51
CA HIS A 269 -1.59 -5.44 -7.10
C HIS A 269 -2.62 -5.64 -8.21
N MET A 270 -2.23 -5.49 -9.48
CA MET A 270 -3.08 -5.83 -10.62
C MET A 270 -3.43 -7.33 -10.63
N LEU A 271 -2.44 -8.20 -10.41
CA LEU A 271 -2.67 -9.65 -10.31
C LEU A 271 -3.50 -10.03 -9.07
N GLN A 272 -3.29 -9.35 -7.94
CA GLN A 272 -4.14 -9.52 -6.74
C GLN A 272 -5.62 -9.17 -7.01
N GLU A 273 -5.90 -8.09 -7.74
CA GLU A 273 -7.25 -7.71 -8.13
C GLU A 273 -7.89 -8.76 -9.05
N ASP A 274 -7.19 -9.25 -10.09
CA ASP A 274 -7.71 -10.33 -10.94
C ASP A 274 -8.03 -11.61 -10.13
N ILE A 275 -7.17 -11.96 -9.16
CA ILE A 275 -7.41 -13.08 -8.23
C ILE A 275 -8.63 -12.84 -7.33
N ARG A 276 -8.86 -11.62 -6.83
CA ARG A 276 -10.05 -11.25 -6.03
C ARG A 276 -11.33 -11.30 -6.87
N GLN A 277 -11.26 -10.89 -8.13
CA GLN A 277 -12.39 -10.96 -9.08
C GLN A 277 -12.59 -12.35 -9.70
N CYS A 278 -11.70 -13.30 -9.44
CA CYS A 278 -11.74 -14.68 -9.96
C CYS A 278 -11.63 -14.76 -11.50
N ARG A 279 -10.79 -13.91 -12.09
CA ARG A 279 -10.50 -13.88 -13.53
C ARG A 279 -9.06 -14.35 -13.80
N GLU A 280 -8.77 -14.72 -15.05
CA GLU A 280 -7.38 -14.75 -15.52
C GLU A 280 -6.91 -13.32 -15.78
N SER A 281 -5.59 -13.09 -15.79
CA SER A 281 -5.08 -11.76 -16.11
C SER A 281 -5.20 -11.48 -17.60
N ASP A 282 -5.69 -10.28 -17.96
CA ASP A 282 -5.71 -9.81 -19.34
C ASP A 282 -4.31 -9.71 -19.96
N PHE A 283 -3.25 -9.71 -19.15
CA PHE A 283 -1.86 -9.72 -19.59
C PHE A 283 -1.32 -11.13 -19.87
N HIS A 284 -2.03 -12.20 -19.48
CA HIS A 284 -1.61 -13.60 -19.64
C HIS A 284 -2.17 -14.26 -20.90
N ASN A 285 -1.85 -13.69 -22.06
CA ASN A 285 -2.11 -14.29 -23.37
C ASN A 285 -0.93 -14.02 -24.32
N SER A 286 -0.87 -14.75 -25.43
CA SER A 286 0.26 -14.69 -26.36
C SER A 286 0.52 -13.29 -26.91
N GLU A 287 -0.52 -12.50 -27.17
CA GLU A 287 -0.41 -11.13 -27.70
C GLU A 287 0.22 -10.19 -26.66
N TRP A 288 -0.33 -10.15 -25.44
CA TRP A 288 0.16 -9.30 -24.36
C TRP A 288 1.53 -9.71 -23.83
N MET A 289 1.80 -11.01 -23.62
CA MET A 289 3.11 -11.47 -23.15
C MET A 289 4.21 -11.16 -24.18
N THR A 290 3.94 -11.37 -25.48
CA THR A 290 4.89 -11.01 -26.56
C THR A 290 5.16 -9.51 -26.60
N ALA A 291 4.12 -8.68 -26.44
CA ALA A 291 4.27 -7.23 -26.36
C ALA A 291 5.09 -6.78 -25.14
N LEU A 292 4.80 -7.33 -23.96
CA LEU A 292 5.50 -6.99 -22.72
C LEU A 292 6.97 -7.44 -22.73
N HIS A 293 7.28 -8.67 -23.17
CA HIS A 293 8.67 -9.11 -23.36
C HIS A 293 9.39 -8.20 -24.38
N GLY A 294 8.76 -7.93 -25.52
CA GLY A 294 9.30 -7.03 -26.53
C GLY A 294 9.54 -5.61 -26.03
N ALA A 295 8.71 -5.09 -25.13
CA ALA A 295 8.90 -3.79 -24.48
C ALA A 295 10.07 -3.81 -23.49
N VAL A 296 10.18 -4.84 -22.64
CA VAL A 296 11.30 -5.01 -21.69
C VAL A 296 12.64 -5.14 -22.42
N ASP A 297 12.70 -5.92 -23.50
CA ASP A 297 13.94 -6.15 -24.25
C ASP A 297 14.41 -4.90 -24.99
N ARG A 298 13.49 -4.17 -25.64
CA ARG A 298 13.80 -2.98 -26.44
C ARG A 298 14.10 -1.72 -25.63
N THR A 299 13.66 -1.65 -24.38
CA THR A 299 13.87 -0.46 -23.54
C THR A 299 15.27 -0.50 -22.92
N ASP A 300 15.95 0.65 -22.88
CA ASP A 300 17.29 0.78 -22.28
C ASP A 300 17.18 0.96 -20.76
N ILE A 301 16.99 -0.16 -20.05
CA ILE A 301 16.96 -0.25 -18.58
C ILE A 301 18.05 -1.21 -18.09
N ALA A 302 18.49 -1.03 -16.84
CA ALA A 302 19.51 -1.87 -16.24
C ALA A 302 19.12 -3.38 -16.29
N PRO A 303 20.07 -4.30 -16.56
CA PRO A 303 19.77 -5.73 -16.77
C PRO A 303 18.96 -6.38 -15.64
N LEU A 304 19.21 -5.96 -14.39
CA LEU A 304 18.48 -6.42 -13.21
C LEU A 304 16.97 -6.15 -13.30
N PHE A 305 16.56 -5.00 -13.83
CA PHE A 305 15.15 -4.71 -14.08
C PHE A 305 14.59 -5.54 -15.23
N LYS A 306 15.38 -5.85 -16.28
CA LYS A 306 14.93 -6.77 -17.34
C LYS A 306 14.60 -8.15 -16.78
N HIS A 307 15.45 -8.69 -15.92
CA HIS A 307 15.19 -9.97 -15.24
C HIS A 307 13.95 -9.92 -14.34
N LEU A 308 13.78 -8.84 -13.55
CA LEU A 308 12.60 -8.64 -12.71
C LEU A 308 11.32 -8.52 -13.53
N TYR A 309 11.35 -7.80 -14.64
CA TYR A 309 10.15 -7.54 -15.45
C TYR A 309 9.76 -8.74 -16.31
N HIS A 310 10.71 -9.48 -16.87
CA HIS A 310 10.44 -10.80 -17.47
C HIS A 310 9.83 -11.78 -16.45
N LEU A 311 10.35 -11.86 -15.23
CA LEU A 311 9.73 -12.65 -14.15
C LEU A 311 8.29 -12.20 -13.86
N TRP A 312 8.00 -10.90 -13.88
CA TRP A 312 6.65 -10.39 -13.67
C TRP A 312 5.69 -10.69 -14.83
N VAL A 313 6.17 -10.75 -16.08
CA VAL A 313 5.33 -11.19 -17.21
C VAL A 313 4.97 -12.67 -17.08
N GLU A 314 5.93 -13.53 -16.72
CA GLU A 314 5.66 -14.96 -16.47
C GLU A 314 4.72 -15.15 -15.26
N ALA A 315 4.84 -14.29 -14.24
CA ALA A 315 3.94 -14.27 -13.09
C ALA A 315 2.49 -13.87 -13.43
N THR A 316 2.20 -13.34 -14.62
CA THR A 316 0.80 -13.08 -15.06
C THR A 316 -0.05 -14.36 -15.10
N ALA A 317 0.57 -15.55 -15.10
CA ALA A 317 -0.11 -16.84 -14.94
C ALA A 317 -0.86 -16.99 -13.61
N TRP A 318 -0.45 -16.25 -12.56
CA TRP A 318 -0.89 -16.45 -11.18
C TRP A 318 -2.43 -16.42 -10.98
N PRO A 319 -3.20 -15.47 -11.56
CA PRO A 319 -4.66 -15.49 -11.44
C PRO A 319 -5.32 -16.70 -12.11
N GLY A 320 -4.78 -17.16 -13.25
CA GLY A 320 -5.23 -18.38 -13.91
C GLY A 320 -4.98 -19.64 -13.08
N LEU A 321 -3.78 -19.76 -12.49
CA LEU A 321 -3.45 -20.88 -11.59
C LEU A 321 -4.36 -20.91 -10.35
N ALA A 322 -4.59 -19.75 -9.70
CA ALA A 322 -5.51 -19.64 -8.57
C ALA A 322 -6.97 -19.93 -8.97
N ARG A 323 -7.40 -19.58 -10.19
CA ARG A 323 -8.73 -19.92 -10.74
C ARG A 323 -8.88 -21.44 -10.93
N LEU A 324 -7.87 -22.12 -11.48
CA LEU A 324 -7.88 -23.57 -11.66
C LEU A 324 -7.93 -24.31 -10.31
N VAL A 325 -7.18 -23.85 -9.29
CA VAL A 325 -7.32 -24.40 -7.92
C VAL A 325 -8.76 -24.30 -7.41
N ARG A 326 -9.43 -23.14 -7.58
CA ARG A 326 -10.82 -22.97 -7.14
C ARG A 326 -11.77 -23.97 -7.79
N LEU A 327 -11.55 -24.30 -9.07
CA LEU A 327 -12.37 -25.27 -9.79
C LEU A 327 -12.15 -26.70 -9.26
N ILE A 328 -10.90 -27.16 -9.12
CA ILE A 328 -10.64 -28.52 -8.56
C ILE A 328 -11.02 -28.64 -7.07
N ARG A 329 -11.11 -27.53 -6.32
CA ARG A 329 -11.66 -27.55 -4.96
C ARG A 329 -13.19 -27.58 -4.92
N GLN A 330 -13.88 -27.23 -6.01
CA GLN A 330 -15.32 -27.39 -6.17
C GLN A 330 -15.67 -28.79 -6.68
N ASP A 331 -14.86 -29.33 -7.60
CA ASP A 331 -14.93 -30.72 -8.06
C ASP A 331 -13.58 -31.43 -7.93
N PRO A 332 -13.30 -32.10 -6.81
CA PRO A 332 -12.08 -32.87 -6.59
C PRO A 332 -11.94 -34.12 -7.48
N SER A 333 -12.88 -34.38 -8.39
CA SER A 333 -12.78 -35.44 -9.41
C SER A 333 -12.36 -34.92 -10.79
N ASP A 334 -12.27 -33.60 -10.99
CA ASP A 334 -11.87 -32.98 -12.25
C ASP A 334 -10.35 -33.11 -12.51
N THR A 335 -9.98 -34.30 -12.98
CA THR A 335 -8.62 -34.63 -13.42
C THR A 335 -8.16 -33.84 -14.65
N ILE A 336 -9.08 -33.26 -15.44
CA ILE A 336 -8.73 -32.46 -16.62
C ILE A 336 -8.22 -31.09 -16.18
N THR A 337 -8.98 -30.39 -15.34
CA THR A 337 -8.57 -29.11 -14.76
C THR A 337 -7.33 -29.27 -13.85
N ALA A 338 -7.22 -30.38 -13.12
CA ALA A 338 -6.00 -30.69 -12.36
C ALA A 338 -4.78 -30.91 -13.28
N GLY A 339 -4.96 -31.61 -14.40
CA GLY A 339 -3.92 -31.79 -15.43
C GLY A 339 -3.46 -30.48 -16.05
N GLU A 340 -4.40 -29.55 -16.31
CA GLU A 340 -4.09 -28.21 -16.80
C GLU A 340 -3.33 -27.38 -15.74
N LEU A 341 -3.79 -27.36 -14.49
CA LEU A 341 -3.13 -26.68 -13.38
C LEU A 341 -1.68 -27.17 -13.24
N HIS A 342 -1.49 -28.49 -13.20
CA HIS A 342 -0.19 -29.12 -13.11
C HIS A 342 0.73 -28.74 -14.29
N LEU A 343 0.22 -28.76 -15.53
CA LEU A 343 0.97 -28.36 -16.72
C LEU A 343 1.42 -26.89 -16.66
N ARG A 344 0.50 -25.96 -16.39
CA ARG A 344 0.79 -24.52 -16.30
C ARG A 344 1.73 -24.21 -15.13
N ALA A 345 1.50 -24.79 -13.96
CA ALA A 345 2.36 -24.60 -12.77
C ALA A 345 3.77 -25.16 -12.97
N ARG A 346 3.91 -26.31 -13.64
CA ARG A 346 5.21 -26.92 -13.97
C ARG A 346 6.01 -26.07 -14.95
N ALA A 347 5.34 -25.42 -15.92
CA ALA A 347 6.00 -24.49 -16.84
C ALA A 347 6.60 -23.29 -16.07
N LEU A 348 5.82 -22.65 -15.19
CA LEU A 348 6.29 -21.57 -14.33
C LEU A 348 7.44 -22.02 -13.40
N ALA A 349 7.30 -23.19 -12.77
CA ALA A 349 8.33 -23.76 -11.90
C ALA A 349 9.68 -23.97 -12.63
N LYS A 350 9.65 -24.41 -13.90
CA LYS A 350 10.86 -24.57 -14.72
C LYS A 350 11.55 -23.24 -15.02
N ILE A 351 10.77 -22.19 -15.30
CA ILE A 351 11.30 -20.83 -15.53
C ILE A 351 11.96 -20.30 -14.26
N LEU A 352 11.29 -20.46 -13.12
CA LEU A 352 11.82 -20.06 -11.80
C LEU A 352 13.10 -20.83 -11.45
N GLN A 353 13.15 -22.15 -11.69
CA GLN A 353 14.37 -22.94 -11.50
C GLN A 353 15.53 -22.40 -12.35
N ASN A 354 15.30 -22.18 -13.65
CA ASN A 354 16.32 -21.63 -14.55
C ASN A 354 16.82 -20.24 -14.09
N GLN A 355 15.93 -19.37 -13.58
CA GLN A 355 16.33 -18.08 -12.99
C GLN A 355 17.10 -18.21 -11.67
N ASP A 356 16.83 -19.24 -10.85
CA ASP A 356 17.60 -19.53 -9.62
C ASP A 356 19.03 -19.94 -9.97
N GLU A 357 19.16 -20.82 -10.97
CA GLU A 357 20.43 -21.41 -11.41
C GLU A 357 21.28 -20.48 -12.28
N THR A 358 20.70 -19.42 -12.86
CA THR A 358 21.41 -18.45 -13.72
C THR A 358 21.50 -17.06 -13.09
N VAL A 359 20.38 -16.35 -12.97
CA VAL A 359 20.35 -14.94 -12.56
C VAL A 359 20.67 -14.78 -11.08
N LEU A 360 20.00 -15.52 -10.19
CA LEU A 360 20.25 -15.41 -8.75
C LEU A 360 21.61 -16.00 -8.35
N ALA A 361 22.09 -17.04 -9.05
CA ALA A 361 23.45 -17.55 -8.91
C ALA A 361 24.49 -16.48 -9.28
N ALA A 362 24.38 -15.84 -10.44
CA ALA A 362 25.31 -14.78 -10.87
C ALA A 362 25.29 -13.55 -9.92
N LEU A 363 24.12 -13.19 -9.37
CA LEU A 363 24.01 -12.14 -8.34
C LEU A 363 24.65 -12.56 -7.00
N ALA A 364 24.71 -13.85 -6.68
CA ALA A 364 25.47 -14.33 -5.53
C ALA A 364 26.99 -14.34 -5.79
N ASP A 365 27.42 -14.81 -6.97
CA ASP A 365 28.83 -14.88 -7.37
C ASP A 365 29.47 -13.49 -7.48
N THR A 366 28.71 -12.49 -7.93
CA THR A 366 29.13 -11.07 -7.97
C THR A 366 29.09 -10.38 -6.60
N GLY A 367 28.54 -11.03 -5.56
CA GLY A 367 28.41 -10.45 -4.23
C GLY A 367 27.23 -9.48 -4.07
N ALA A 368 26.33 -9.34 -5.06
CA ALA A 368 25.11 -8.56 -4.92
C ALA A 368 24.11 -9.21 -3.93
N ILE A 369 24.16 -10.54 -3.79
CA ILE A 369 23.44 -11.33 -2.77
C ILE A 369 24.48 -12.07 -1.92
N THR A 370 24.63 -11.71 -0.65
CA THR A 370 25.57 -12.38 0.27
C THR A 370 24.86 -13.02 1.46
N LYS A 371 25.51 -14.02 2.08
CA LYS A 371 25.04 -14.65 3.32
C LYS A 371 25.96 -14.26 4.47
N VAL A 372 25.45 -13.41 5.36
CA VAL A 372 26.16 -12.90 6.54
C VAL A 372 25.68 -13.60 7.82
N GLY A 373 26.40 -13.41 8.93
CA GLY A 373 25.96 -13.91 10.24
C GLY A 373 24.72 -13.17 10.72
N ASN A 374 23.70 -13.92 11.19
CA ASN A 374 22.46 -13.31 11.68
C ASN A 374 22.60 -12.92 13.15
N THR A 375 22.58 -11.62 13.44
CA THR A 375 22.63 -11.11 14.82
C THR A 375 21.26 -11.03 15.49
N ALA A 376 20.16 -11.00 14.71
CA ALA A 376 18.80 -10.82 15.23
C ALA A 376 18.19 -12.12 15.76
N ARG A 377 18.33 -13.23 15.01
CA ARG A 377 17.84 -14.58 15.40
C ARG A 377 18.82 -15.70 15.00
N PRO A 378 20.04 -15.72 15.57
CA PRO A 378 21.04 -16.76 15.29
C PRO A 378 20.57 -18.17 15.68
N ASP A 379 19.63 -18.26 16.63
CA ASP A 379 18.98 -19.47 17.11
C ASP A 379 18.15 -20.18 16.04
N LEU A 380 17.31 -19.43 15.30
CA LEU A 380 16.50 -19.99 14.20
C LEU A 380 17.31 -20.08 12.90
N PHE A 381 18.06 -19.03 12.58
CA PHE A 381 18.77 -18.90 11.31
C PHE A 381 20.18 -18.35 11.58
N PRO A 382 21.23 -19.20 11.68
CA PRO A 382 22.60 -18.74 11.96
C PRO A 382 23.17 -17.78 10.91
N LYS A 383 22.61 -17.77 9.70
CA LYS A 383 22.93 -16.84 8.61
C LYS A 383 21.67 -16.17 8.09
N CYS A 384 21.81 -14.94 7.61
CA CYS A 384 20.77 -14.19 6.89
C CYS A 384 21.32 -13.66 5.55
N TYR A 385 20.44 -13.17 4.69
CA TYR A 385 20.83 -12.53 3.44
C TYR A 385 21.11 -11.04 3.65
N HIS A 386 22.09 -10.53 2.91
CA HIS A 386 22.34 -9.11 2.71
C HIS A 386 22.33 -8.83 1.20
N PHE A 387 21.69 -7.75 0.80
CA PHE A 387 21.55 -7.34 -0.60
C PHE A 387 22.25 -6.00 -0.83
N ALA A 388 22.88 -5.85 -2.00
CA ALA A 388 23.56 -4.61 -2.38
C ALA A 388 22.60 -3.42 -2.56
N ASP A 389 21.37 -3.67 -3.02
CA ASP A 389 20.36 -2.63 -3.28
C ASP A 389 18.91 -3.17 -3.22
N PHE A 390 17.93 -2.25 -3.25
CA PHE A 390 16.51 -2.59 -3.25
C PHE A 390 16.07 -3.42 -4.47
N PRO A 391 16.48 -3.11 -5.72
CA PRO A 391 16.14 -3.93 -6.88
C PRO A 391 16.58 -5.39 -6.76
N THR A 392 17.77 -5.65 -6.20
CA THR A 392 18.29 -7.00 -5.97
C THR A 392 17.47 -7.74 -4.92
N ALA A 393 17.18 -7.08 -3.78
CA ALA A 393 16.30 -7.63 -2.76
C ALA A 393 14.89 -7.94 -3.31
N LYS A 394 14.36 -7.06 -4.16
CA LYS A 394 13.03 -7.19 -4.78
C LYS A 394 12.97 -8.37 -5.74
N LEU A 395 13.92 -8.51 -6.68
CA LEU A 395 14.01 -9.68 -7.56
C LEU A 395 14.09 -10.98 -6.75
N PHE A 396 14.94 -11.01 -5.73
CA PHE A 396 15.08 -12.17 -4.86
C PHE A 396 13.78 -12.53 -4.13
N ALA A 397 13.06 -11.53 -3.58
CA ALA A 397 11.80 -11.74 -2.87
C ALA A 397 10.65 -12.15 -3.81
N THR A 398 10.54 -11.53 -5.00
CA THR A 398 9.57 -11.88 -6.04
C THR A 398 9.79 -13.31 -6.54
N HIS A 399 11.03 -13.70 -6.84
CA HIS A 399 11.38 -15.07 -7.22
C HIS A 399 11.04 -16.09 -6.13
N THR A 400 11.39 -15.76 -4.88
CA THR A 400 11.09 -16.61 -3.71
C THR A 400 9.58 -16.81 -3.54
N LEU A 401 8.80 -15.72 -3.66
CA LEU A 401 7.34 -15.74 -3.61
C LEU A 401 6.75 -16.67 -4.68
N PHE A 402 7.10 -16.47 -5.95
CA PHE A 402 6.54 -17.29 -7.03
C PHE A 402 7.02 -18.75 -6.99
N SER A 403 8.22 -19.01 -6.46
CA SER A 403 8.69 -20.38 -6.21
C SER A 403 7.85 -21.11 -5.15
N ILE A 404 7.46 -20.43 -4.06
CA ILE A 404 6.53 -20.98 -3.05
C ILE A 404 5.15 -21.23 -3.69
N LEU A 405 4.62 -20.25 -4.44
CA LEU A 405 3.32 -20.34 -5.09
C LEU A 405 3.27 -21.50 -6.10
N ALA A 406 4.30 -21.67 -6.95
CA ALA A 406 4.40 -22.76 -7.90
C ALA A 406 4.39 -24.14 -7.22
N CYS A 407 5.09 -24.29 -6.09
CA CYS A 407 5.03 -25.52 -5.28
C CYS A 407 3.60 -25.78 -4.78
N ARG A 408 2.91 -24.78 -4.23
CA ARG A 408 1.51 -24.92 -3.77
C ARG A 408 0.53 -25.26 -4.90
N PHE A 409 0.72 -24.72 -6.10
CA PHE A 409 -0.12 -25.05 -7.25
C PHE A 409 0.08 -26.49 -7.73
N LEU A 410 1.32 -27.00 -7.72
CA LEU A 410 1.62 -28.40 -8.02
C LEU A 410 1.04 -29.34 -6.93
N GLU A 411 1.19 -28.99 -5.64
CA GLU A 411 0.63 -29.77 -4.53
C GLU A 411 -0.90 -29.95 -4.62
N GLU A 412 -1.65 -28.91 -5.01
CA GLU A 412 -3.11 -29.01 -5.16
C GLU A 412 -3.50 -29.85 -6.38
N ALA A 413 -2.72 -29.83 -7.46
CA ALA A 413 -2.97 -30.66 -8.64
C ALA A 413 -2.64 -32.14 -8.38
N ASP A 414 -1.50 -32.43 -7.77
CA ASP A 414 -1.04 -33.79 -7.50
C ASP A 414 -1.93 -34.52 -6.48
N GLN A 415 -2.58 -33.78 -5.57
CA GLN A 415 -3.62 -34.31 -4.69
C GLN A 415 -4.79 -34.95 -5.46
N VAL A 416 -5.16 -34.38 -6.62
CA VAL A 416 -6.22 -34.92 -7.50
C VAL A 416 -5.68 -35.97 -8.46
N LEU A 417 -4.51 -35.75 -9.06
CA LEU A 417 -3.94 -36.61 -10.10
C LEU A 417 -3.30 -37.91 -9.58
N CYS A 418 -2.66 -37.85 -8.40
CA CYS A 418 -1.76 -38.89 -7.91
C CYS A 418 -2.19 -39.50 -6.57
N SER A 419 -3.29 -39.02 -5.98
CA SER A 419 -3.89 -39.48 -4.70
C SER A 419 -2.94 -39.52 -3.50
N HIS A 420 -1.75 -38.93 -3.60
CA HIS A 420 -0.77 -38.78 -2.53
C HIS A 420 -0.08 -37.41 -2.67
N LYS A 421 0.44 -36.90 -1.56
CA LYS A 421 1.26 -35.68 -1.58
C LYS A 421 2.70 -36.02 -1.94
N ASP A 422 3.28 -35.31 -2.89
CA ASP A 422 4.72 -35.38 -3.16
C ASP A 422 5.51 -34.68 -2.04
N PRO A 423 6.32 -35.40 -1.23
CA PRO A 423 7.14 -34.80 -0.17
C PRO A 423 8.21 -33.84 -0.71
N TYR A 424 8.59 -33.98 -1.99
CA TYR A 424 9.58 -33.10 -2.63
C TYR A 424 9.04 -31.67 -2.82
N LEU A 425 7.77 -31.52 -3.20
CA LEU A 425 7.14 -30.19 -3.32
C LEU A 425 7.04 -29.48 -1.98
N GLU A 426 6.67 -30.20 -0.91
CA GLU A 426 6.62 -29.63 0.45
C GLU A 426 8.02 -29.22 0.94
N ALA A 427 9.04 -30.04 0.66
CA ALA A 427 10.43 -29.72 0.96
C ALA A 427 10.94 -28.49 0.18
N GLN A 428 10.56 -28.35 -1.09
CA GLN A 428 10.90 -27.17 -1.91
C GLN A 428 10.17 -25.91 -1.42
N ALA A 429 8.86 -25.99 -1.14
CA ALA A 429 8.11 -24.89 -0.52
C ALA A 429 8.79 -24.44 0.78
N ARG A 430 9.20 -25.37 1.65
CA ARG A 430 9.94 -25.09 2.89
C ARG A 430 11.32 -24.48 2.65
N ARG A 431 12.06 -24.91 1.61
CA ARG A 431 13.35 -24.30 1.19
C ARG A 431 13.17 -22.83 0.81
N PHE A 432 12.18 -22.50 -0.02
CA PHE A 432 11.92 -21.12 -0.42
C PHE A 432 11.30 -20.29 0.72
N SER A 433 10.46 -20.86 1.57
CA SER A 433 10.00 -20.17 2.78
C SER A 433 11.16 -19.79 3.70
N LYS A 434 12.11 -20.70 3.96
CA LYS A 434 13.32 -20.39 4.72
C LYS A 434 14.18 -19.31 4.06
N ARG A 435 14.20 -19.25 2.72
CA ARG A 435 14.87 -18.18 1.96
C ARG A 435 14.25 -16.81 2.26
N ALA A 436 12.91 -16.71 2.33
CA ALA A 436 12.20 -15.48 2.70
C ALA A 436 12.53 -15.05 4.14
N TRP A 437 12.47 -15.97 5.11
CA TRP A 437 12.74 -15.67 6.52
C TRP A 437 14.19 -15.23 6.76
N MET A 438 15.14 -15.81 6.03
CA MET A 438 16.55 -15.38 6.05
C MET A 438 16.77 -13.99 5.43
N ALA A 439 15.86 -13.47 4.60
CA ALA A 439 15.94 -12.12 4.04
C ALA A 439 15.36 -11.05 4.99
N TYR A 440 14.49 -11.45 5.94
CA TYR A 440 13.83 -10.55 6.88
C TYR A 440 14.79 -9.58 7.62
N PRO A 441 15.97 -9.99 8.15
CA PRO A 441 16.84 -9.05 8.88
C PRO A 441 17.35 -7.87 8.03
N TRP A 442 17.51 -8.04 6.71
CA TRP A 442 17.81 -6.92 5.83
C TRP A 442 16.57 -6.04 5.64
N LEU A 443 15.39 -6.63 5.43
CA LEU A 443 14.12 -5.89 5.29
C LEU A 443 13.76 -5.06 6.53
N GLN A 444 14.07 -5.55 7.72
CA GLN A 444 13.88 -4.85 8.99
C GLN A 444 14.64 -3.52 9.03
N SER A 445 15.85 -3.46 8.44
CA SER A 445 16.62 -2.20 8.32
C SER A 445 16.01 -1.17 7.37
N GLN A 446 15.00 -1.58 6.58
CA GLN A 446 14.34 -0.75 5.56
C GLN A 446 12.94 -0.27 6.01
N LEU A 447 12.63 -0.37 7.30
CA LEU A 447 11.37 0.13 7.88
C LEU A 447 11.37 1.66 8.10
N PRO A 448 10.24 2.35 7.89
CA PRO A 448 8.89 1.79 7.69
C PRO A 448 8.50 1.46 6.23
N LEU A 449 9.35 1.74 5.23
CA LEU A 449 8.91 1.66 3.83
C LEU A 449 8.94 0.23 3.22
N ALA A 450 9.55 -0.76 3.88
CA ALA A 450 9.71 -2.14 3.38
C ALA A 450 8.43 -2.99 3.18
N VAL A 451 7.24 -2.38 3.14
CA VAL A 451 5.99 -3.11 3.27
C VAL A 451 5.63 -3.94 2.03
N ASP A 452 6.11 -3.57 0.84
CA ASP A 452 5.95 -4.37 -0.40
C ASP A 452 6.51 -5.81 -0.26
N PHE A 453 7.38 -6.06 0.73
CA PHE A 453 7.94 -7.39 1.03
C PHE A 453 7.09 -8.25 1.98
N THR A 454 6.05 -7.69 2.62
CA THR A 454 5.18 -8.45 3.57
C THR A 454 4.53 -9.67 2.91
N ALA A 455 4.18 -9.60 1.63
CA ALA A 455 3.62 -10.70 0.88
C ALA A 455 4.50 -11.96 0.96
N CYS A 456 5.82 -11.84 0.82
CA CYS A 456 6.74 -12.98 0.89
C CYS A 456 6.70 -13.67 2.26
N MET A 457 6.54 -12.91 3.34
CA MET A 457 6.34 -13.43 4.71
C MET A 457 4.96 -14.09 4.89
N VAL A 458 3.89 -13.55 4.31
CA VAL A 458 2.55 -14.15 4.34
C VAL A 458 2.51 -15.50 3.62
N PHE A 459 3.01 -15.59 2.39
CA PHE A 459 2.95 -16.82 1.60
C PHE A 459 3.92 -17.90 2.10
N SER A 460 5.04 -17.52 2.72
CA SER A 460 5.99 -18.48 3.29
C SER A 460 5.51 -19.14 4.58
N TYR A 461 4.67 -18.46 5.36
CA TYR A 461 4.20 -18.83 6.70
C TYR A 461 3.75 -20.29 6.85
N GLU A 462 2.97 -20.80 5.88
CA GLU A 462 2.35 -22.13 5.95
C GLU A 462 3.39 -23.26 6.10
N ALA A 463 4.58 -23.11 5.50
CA ALA A 463 5.64 -24.12 5.56
C ALA A 463 6.48 -24.06 6.85
N GLY A 464 6.23 -23.11 7.76
CA GLY A 464 6.92 -22.99 9.04
C GLY A 464 6.43 -23.96 10.09
N ASN A 465 7.33 -24.38 10.98
CA ASN A 465 7.01 -24.96 12.28
C ASN A 465 6.49 -23.87 13.25
N GLU A 466 6.19 -24.24 14.51
CA GLU A 466 5.63 -23.29 15.49
C GLU A 466 6.54 -22.07 15.76
N GLU A 467 7.85 -22.27 15.88
CA GLU A 467 8.80 -21.19 16.17
C GLU A 467 9.05 -20.29 14.95
N GLU A 468 9.16 -20.89 13.77
CA GLU A 468 9.27 -20.19 12.50
C GLU A 468 8.01 -19.37 12.21
N ARG A 469 6.82 -19.90 12.49
CA ARG A 469 5.54 -19.17 12.40
C ARG A 469 5.45 -18.01 13.39
N LYS A 470 5.88 -18.20 14.65
CA LYS A 470 5.98 -17.12 15.64
C LYS A 470 6.92 -16.01 15.17
N PHE A 471 8.08 -16.36 14.61
CA PHE A 471 8.99 -15.40 14.00
C PHE A 471 8.33 -14.65 12.83
N CYS A 472 7.62 -15.34 11.94
CA CYS A 472 6.94 -14.72 10.81
C CYS A 472 5.83 -13.76 11.22
N ALA A 473 4.98 -14.16 12.18
CA ALA A 473 3.91 -13.31 12.68
C ALA A 473 4.47 -12.06 13.38
N ALA A 474 5.52 -12.21 14.20
CA ALA A 474 6.20 -11.07 14.82
C ALA A 474 6.82 -10.13 13.77
N GLY A 475 7.48 -10.68 12.74
CA GLY A 475 8.07 -9.88 11.67
C GLY A 475 7.02 -9.14 10.82
N LEU A 476 5.89 -9.78 10.52
CA LEU A 476 4.75 -9.11 9.87
C LEU A 476 4.19 -7.98 10.73
N THR A 477 4.00 -8.22 12.04
CA THR A 477 3.56 -7.18 12.98
C THR A 477 4.53 -6.02 13.06
N GLU A 478 5.85 -6.25 12.99
CA GLU A 478 6.85 -5.19 12.99
C GLU A 478 6.82 -4.40 11.67
N MET A 479 6.78 -5.08 10.52
CA MET A 479 6.73 -4.45 9.19
C MET A 479 5.45 -3.62 8.95
N ASP A 480 4.35 -4.00 9.59
CA ASP A 480 3.04 -3.35 9.48
C ASP A 480 2.69 -2.49 10.71
N SER A 481 3.63 -2.35 11.67
CA SER A 481 3.41 -1.66 12.96
C SER A 481 3.04 -0.18 12.82
N SER A 482 3.59 0.50 11.81
CA SER A 482 3.22 1.88 11.46
C SER A 482 1.86 1.97 10.76
N ARG A 483 1.39 0.88 10.16
CA ARG A 483 0.14 0.82 9.39
C ARG A 483 -1.07 0.55 10.26
N HIS A 484 -1.01 -0.46 11.11
CA HIS A 484 -2.15 -0.87 11.91
C HIS A 484 -1.76 -0.94 13.39
N PRO A 485 -1.94 0.16 14.16
CA PRO A 485 -1.66 0.13 15.59
C PRO A 485 -2.66 -0.82 16.31
N PRO A 486 -2.19 -1.69 17.22
CA PRO A 486 -3.05 -2.60 17.97
C PRO A 486 -4.23 -1.89 18.66
N PRO A 487 -5.43 -2.51 18.70
CA PRO A 487 -5.72 -3.91 18.33
C PRO A 487 -6.05 -4.14 16.85
N ILE A 488 -6.08 -3.10 16.02
CA ILE A 488 -6.44 -3.20 14.60
C ILE A 488 -5.27 -3.82 13.82
N GLY A 489 -5.55 -4.68 12.83
CA GLY A 489 -4.56 -5.24 11.91
C GLY A 489 -3.48 -6.13 12.55
N GLN A 490 -3.81 -6.85 13.64
CA GLN A 490 -2.90 -7.84 14.19
C GLN A 490 -2.73 -9.05 13.25
N TRP A 491 -1.48 -9.37 12.93
CA TRP A 491 -1.11 -10.55 12.14
C TRP A 491 -1.19 -11.83 12.96
N VAL A 492 -2.42 -12.32 13.14
CA VAL A 492 -2.71 -13.63 13.76
C VAL A 492 -2.69 -14.76 12.73
N GLU A 493 -2.38 -15.99 13.16
CA GLU A 493 -2.24 -17.18 12.29
C GLU A 493 -3.44 -17.36 11.34
N ALA A 494 -4.66 -17.15 11.85
CA ALA A 494 -5.88 -17.24 11.05
C ALA A 494 -5.86 -16.28 9.84
N THR A 495 -5.50 -15.01 10.04
CA THR A 495 -5.43 -13.96 9.00
C THR A 495 -4.29 -14.20 8.01
N ILE A 496 -3.16 -14.73 8.47
CA ILE A 496 -2.01 -15.02 7.61
C ILE A 496 -2.35 -16.21 6.69
N MET A 497 -2.82 -17.32 7.27
CA MET A 497 -3.25 -18.52 6.53
C MET A 497 -4.42 -18.23 5.58
N ALA A 498 -5.38 -17.41 6.02
CA ALA A 498 -6.47 -16.90 5.21
C ALA A 498 -5.98 -16.25 3.91
N ASN A 499 -5.15 -15.21 4.03
CA ASN A 499 -4.62 -14.49 2.87
C ASN A 499 -3.80 -15.41 1.96
N ALA A 500 -2.87 -16.19 2.53
CA ALA A 500 -2.03 -17.11 1.75
C ALA A 500 -2.86 -18.13 0.96
N LYS A 501 -3.97 -18.63 1.52
CA LYS A 501 -4.87 -19.58 0.86
C LYS A 501 -5.83 -18.90 -0.12
N ALA A 502 -6.36 -17.72 0.17
CA ALA A 502 -7.28 -17.02 -0.73
C ALA A 502 -6.62 -16.62 -2.06
N TYR A 503 -5.38 -16.13 -1.99
CA TYR A 503 -4.57 -15.77 -3.16
C TYR A 503 -3.93 -16.98 -3.88
N THR A 504 -4.01 -18.19 -3.32
CA THR A 504 -3.69 -19.45 -4.03
C THR A 504 -4.94 -20.20 -4.51
N GLY A 505 -6.13 -19.58 -4.41
CA GLY A 505 -7.40 -20.21 -4.78
C GLY A 505 -7.91 -21.28 -3.80
N ARG A 506 -7.15 -21.58 -2.75
CA ARG A 506 -7.46 -22.60 -1.74
C ARG A 506 -8.53 -22.14 -0.74
N LEU A 507 -8.84 -20.84 -0.66
CA LEU A 507 -10.01 -20.30 0.04
C LEU A 507 -10.73 -19.26 -0.84
N PRO A 508 -12.04 -19.05 -0.64
CA PRO A 508 -12.74 -17.91 -1.22
C PRO A 508 -12.37 -16.61 -0.49
N PHE A 509 -12.38 -15.48 -1.20
CA PHE A 509 -12.48 -14.18 -0.53
C PHE A 509 -13.92 -13.98 -0.06
N ILE A 510 -14.13 -13.78 1.24
CA ILE A 510 -15.47 -13.49 1.75
C ILE A 510 -15.82 -12.04 1.39
N LYS A 511 -16.76 -11.85 0.46
CA LYS A 511 -17.33 -10.54 0.11
C LYS A 511 -18.20 -10.00 1.26
N THR A 512 -17.56 -9.45 2.28
CA THR A 512 -18.24 -8.71 3.35
C THR A 512 -18.21 -7.21 3.09
N GLN A 513 -19.35 -6.53 3.26
CA GLN A 513 -19.41 -5.06 3.26
C GLN A 513 -18.97 -4.46 4.61
N ASP A 514 -18.79 -5.28 5.64
CA ASP A 514 -18.21 -4.85 6.90
C ASP A 514 -16.68 -4.94 6.82
N SER A 515 -16.04 -3.79 6.58
CA SER A 515 -14.57 -3.66 6.56
C SER A 515 -13.89 -4.26 7.80
N LYS A 516 -14.56 -4.32 8.96
CA LYS A 516 -14.01 -4.96 10.16
C LYS A 516 -13.72 -6.45 9.97
N VAL A 517 -14.44 -7.13 9.10
CA VAL A 517 -14.23 -8.56 8.84
C VAL A 517 -12.88 -8.80 8.14
N GLU A 518 -12.42 -7.85 7.33
CA GLU A 518 -11.09 -7.86 6.72
C GLU A 518 -10.01 -7.41 7.73
N TYR A 519 -10.30 -6.42 8.60
CA TYR A 519 -9.38 -5.94 9.65
C TYR A 519 -9.19 -6.88 10.87
N ASP A 520 -10.22 -7.65 11.24
CA ASP A 520 -10.24 -8.53 12.43
C ASP A 520 -9.87 -9.99 12.08
N GLY A 521 -9.48 -10.28 10.83
CA GLY A 521 -9.11 -11.63 10.39
C GLY A 521 -10.28 -12.62 10.29
N ILE A 522 -11.51 -12.12 10.18
CA ILE A 522 -12.74 -12.92 10.12
C ILE A 522 -13.08 -13.31 8.66
N GLY A 523 -12.56 -12.57 7.67
CA GLY A 523 -12.87 -12.66 6.23
C GLY A 523 -12.41 -13.93 5.49
N CYS A 524 -12.12 -15.02 6.20
CA CYS A 524 -11.76 -16.34 5.68
C CYS A 524 -12.11 -17.46 6.69
N ARG A 525 -13.25 -17.36 7.37
CA ARG A 525 -13.81 -18.46 8.17
C ARG A 525 -14.92 -19.17 7.38
N ASN A 526 -14.91 -20.51 7.49
CA ASN A 526 -15.69 -21.50 6.74
C ASN A 526 -17.13 -21.09 6.38
#